data_AF-A0A7S1KC23-F1
#
_entry.id   AF-A0A7S1KC23-F1
#
_cell.length_a   1.000
_cell.length_b   1.000
_cell.length_c   1.000
_cell.angle_alpha   90.00
_cell.angle_beta   90.00
_cell.angle_gamma   90.00
#
_symmetry.space_group_name_H-M   'P 1'
#
loop_
_entity.id
_entity.type
_entity.pdbx_description
1 polymer ?
#
loop_
_entity_poly.entity_id
_entity_poly.type
_entity_poly.pdbx_seq_one_letter_code
_entity_poly.pdbx_strand_id
1 'polypeptide(L)'
;GLTPYIHFSPHITLDYRGRVSGIVYSNKSGGYAPLMASVETQEAFYEAKAMLGRLLMDDRFHLKHRLEPGDMIIFSNLRVLHARETITKSGERYVQGSYIDNDSVTSTYLGLVQGTKKLDALQ
;
A
#
# COMPACT_ATOMS: atom_id res chain seq x y z
N GLY A 1 -8.34 -2.27 -27.82
CA GLY A 1 -7.52 -3.36 -27.26
C GLY A 1 -6.83 -2.81 -26.03
N LEU A 2 -6.94 -3.47 -24.88
CA LEU A 2 -6.27 -3.03 -23.66
C LEU A 2 -4.86 -3.60 -23.65
N THR A 3 -3.85 -2.73 -23.83
CA THR A 3 -2.46 -3.09 -23.57
C THR A 3 -2.32 -3.38 -22.07
N PRO A 4 -1.81 -4.56 -21.65
CA PRO A 4 -1.58 -4.83 -20.25
C PRO A 4 -0.49 -3.88 -19.73
N TYR A 5 -0.77 -3.18 -18.62
CA TYR A 5 0.26 -2.45 -17.90
C TYR A 5 1.08 -3.47 -17.08
N ILE A 6 2.33 -3.68 -17.49
CA ILE A 6 3.26 -4.61 -16.84
C ILE A 6 4.32 -3.78 -16.13
N HIS A 7 4.54 -4.08 -14.85
CA HIS A 7 5.56 -3.45 -14.04
C HIS A 7 6.28 -4.52 -13.20
N PHE A 8 7.61 -4.52 -13.24
CA PHE A 8 8.44 -5.41 -12.45
C PHE A 8 9.00 -4.65 -11.24
N SER A 9 8.74 -5.16 -10.03
CA SER A 9 9.20 -4.55 -8.79
C SER A 9 9.41 -5.60 -7.70
N PRO A 10 10.37 -5.41 -6.79
CA PRO A 10 10.45 -6.20 -5.57
C PRO A 10 9.17 -6.09 -4.74
N HIS A 11 8.81 -7.15 -4.02
CA HIS A 11 7.68 -7.08 -3.08
C HIS A 11 7.99 -6.17 -1.88
N ILE A 12 9.26 -6.05 -1.52
CA ILE A 12 9.77 -5.21 -0.44
C ILE A 12 10.95 -4.42 -1.02
N THR A 13 10.83 -3.09 -1.01
CA THR A 13 11.89 -2.18 -1.41
C THR A 13 12.54 -1.59 -0.16
N LEU A 14 13.86 -1.41 -0.20
CA LEU A 14 14.63 -0.78 0.87
C LEU A 14 15.16 0.58 0.44
N ASP A 15 15.29 1.52 1.37
CA ASP A 15 16.05 2.75 1.18
C ASP A 15 17.57 2.51 1.31
N TYR A 16 18.36 3.55 1.07
CA TYR A 16 19.83 3.50 1.17
C TYR A 16 20.36 3.15 2.56
N ARG A 17 19.51 3.15 3.60
CA ARG A 17 19.85 2.76 4.98
C ARG A 17 19.38 1.35 5.31
N GLY A 18 18.86 0.61 4.34
CA GLY A 18 18.33 -0.74 4.53
C GLY A 18 16.96 -0.78 5.20
N ARG A 19 16.24 0.35 5.29
CA ARG A 19 14.89 0.40 5.88
C ARG A 19 13.85 0.18 4.81
N VAL A 20 12.74 -0.48 5.16
CA VAL A 20 11.61 -0.67 4.24
C VAL A 20 11.07 0.68 3.78
N SER A 21 11.09 0.91 2.46
CA SER A 21 10.61 2.12 1.79
C SER A 21 9.35 1.88 0.96
N GLY A 22 9.07 0.63 0.58
CA GLY A 22 7.89 0.29 -0.19
C GLY A 22 7.50 -1.18 -0.07
N ILE A 23 6.19 -1.43 -0.13
CA ILE A 23 5.59 -2.75 -0.23
C ILE A 23 4.75 -2.81 -1.51
N VAL A 24 5.04 -3.79 -2.36
CA VAL A 24 4.28 -4.06 -3.58
C VAL A 24 3.75 -5.48 -3.50
N TYR A 25 2.46 -5.62 -3.22
CA TYR A 25 1.83 -6.93 -3.07
C TYR A 25 0.40 -6.90 -3.62
N SER A 26 0.08 -7.88 -4.47
CA SER A 26 -1.27 -8.09 -4.99
C SER A 26 -1.47 -9.56 -5.36
N ASN A 27 -2.49 -10.20 -4.78
CA ASN A 27 -2.85 -11.56 -5.16
C ASN A 27 -3.41 -11.65 -6.59
N LYS A 28 -4.00 -10.56 -7.10
CA LYS A 28 -4.63 -10.52 -8.43
C LYS A 28 -3.62 -10.25 -9.55
N SER A 29 -2.73 -9.28 -9.35
CA SER A 29 -1.85 -8.75 -10.39
C SER A 29 -0.36 -8.95 -10.12
N GLY A 30 0.02 -9.35 -8.91
CA GLY A 30 1.42 -9.60 -8.49
C GLY A 30 1.74 -11.08 -8.29
N GLY A 31 0.97 -11.98 -8.92
CA GLY A 31 1.07 -13.44 -8.73
C GLY A 31 2.38 -14.07 -9.21
N TYR A 32 3.07 -13.43 -10.15
CA TYR A 32 4.16 -14.05 -10.92
C TYR A 32 5.52 -13.83 -10.27
N ALA A 33 6.33 -14.88 -10.22
CA ALA A 33 7.76 -14.75 -9.97
C ALA A 33 8.45 -14.14 -11.20
N PRO A 34 9.46 -13.26 -11.04
CA PRO A 34 10.36 -12.93 -12.14
C PRO A 34 11.10 -14.21 -12.60
N LEU A 35 11.73 -14.13 -13.77
CA LEU A 35 12.63 -15.21 -14.22
C LEU A 35 13.75 -15.36 -13.19
N MET A 36 13.81 -16.52 -12.55
CA MET A 36 14.82 -16.85 -11.54
C MET A 36 15.98 -17.62 -12.16
N ALA A 37 17.17 -17.52 -11.56
CA ALA A 37 18.37 -18.19 -12.04
C ALA A 37 18.33 -19.72 -11.86
N SER A 38 17.55 -20.23 -10.90
CA SER A 38 17.44 -21.65 -10.59
C SER A 38 16.08 -22.01 -10.02
N VAL A 39 15.75 -23.31 -10.02
CA VAL A 39 14.51 -23.84 -9.42
C VAL A 39 14.49 -23.58 -7.93
N GLU A 40 15.61 -23.78 -7.24
CA GLU A 40 15.75 -23.59 -5.80
C GLU A 40 15.48 -22.12 -5.40
N THR A 41 15.97 -21.17 -6.21
CA THR A 41 15.71 -19.74 -5.98
C THR A 41 14.23 -19.41 -6.20
N GLN A 42 13.59 -20.05 -7.17
CA GLN A 42 12.17 -19.89 -7.42
C GLN A 42 11.30 -20.48 -6.30
N GLU A 43 11.65 -21.65 -5.78
CA GLU A 43 10.98 -22.27 -4.64
C GLU A 43 11.10 -21.39 -3.39
N ALA A 44 12.31 -20.94 -3.05
CA ALA A 44 12.56 -20.04 -1.92
C ALA A 44 11.76 -18.74 -2.04
N PHE A 45 11.60 -18.20 -3.25
CA PHE A 45 10.77 -17.02 -3.50
C PHE A 45 9.29 -17.28 -3.17
N TYR A 46 8.72 -18.39 -3.64
CA TYR A 46 7.32 -18.73 -3.37
C TYR A 46 7.08 -19.06 -1.89
N GLU A 47 8.04 -19.69 -1.21
CA GLU A 47 8.00 -19.90 0.24
C GLU A 47 7.96 -18.57 1.00
N ALA A 48 8.87 -17.65 0.66
CA ALA A 48 8.92 -16.32 1.28
C ALA A 48 7.63 -15.52 1.00
N LYS A 49 7.11 -15.59 -0.24
CA LYS A 49 5.85 -14.95 -0.62
C LYS A 49 4.66 -15.54 0.13
N ALA A 50 4.62 -16.87 0.32
CA ALA A 50 3.58 -17.54 1.09
C ALA A 50 3.64 -17.15 2.57
N MET A 51 4.85 -17.05 3.15
CA MET A 51 5.06 -16.54 4.50
C MET A 51 4.54 -15.11 4.65
N LEU A 52 4.88 -14.21 3.72
CA LEU A 52 4.34 -12.85 3.71
C LEU A 52 2.81 -12.86 3.61
N GLY A 53 2.24 -13.67 2.72
CA GLY A 53 0.79 -13.83 2.60
C GLY A 53 0.13 -14.28 3.91
N ARG A 54 0.72 -15.22 4.66
CA ARG A 54 0.21 -15.64 5.97
C ARG A 54 0.26 -14.52 7.00
N LEU A 55 1.36 -13.76 7.05
CA LEU A 55 1.47 -12.59 7.93
C LEU A 55 0.43 -11.52 7.58
N LEU A 56 0.20 -11.27 6.29
CA LEU A 56 -0.80 -10.31 5.84
C LEU A 56 -2.24 -10.74 6.14
N MET A 57 -2.49 -12.02 6.41
CA MET A 57 -3.81 -12.54 6.78
C MET A 57 -3.99 -12.71 8.29
N ASP A 58 -2.96 -12.48 9.09
CA ASP A 58 -3.04 -12.55 10.55
C ASP A 58 -3.75 -11.31 11.10
N ASP A 59 -4.87 -11.52 11.78
CA ASP A 59 -5.74 -10.46 12.32
C ASP A 59 -4.99 -9.48 13.25
N ARG A 60 -3.86 -9.89 13.84
CA ARG A 60 -3.03 -9.01 14.69
C ARG A 60 -2.45 -7.82 13.93
N PHE A 61 -2.35 -7.90 12.61
CA PHE A 61 -1.86 -6.83 11.74
C PHE A 61 -2.97 -6.08 11.00
N HIS A 62 -4.24 -6.34 11.33
CA HIS A 62 -5.38 -5.69 10.68
C HIS A 62 -5.97 -4.56 11.51
N LEU A 63 -6.18 -3.41 10.86
CA LEU A 63 -7.08 -2.37 11.37
C LEU A 63 -8.40 -2.46 10.61
N LYS A 64 -9.45 -2.90 11.28
CA LYS A 64 -10.80 -3.02 10.69
C LYS A 64 -11.59 -1.75 10.97
N HIS A 65 -12.02 -1.06 9.91
CA HIS A 65 -12.83 0.13 9.99
C HIS A 65 -13.95 0.09 8.95
N ARG A 66 -15.16 0.45 9.37
CA ARG A 66 -16.33 0.53 8.51
C ARG A 66 -16.55 1.98 8.13
N LEU A 67 -16.56 2.26 6.81
CA LEU A 67 -16.88 3.57 6.27
C LEU A 67 -18.40 3.77 6.23
N GLU A 68 -18.86 4.88 6.80
CA GLU A 68 -20.22 5.39 6.65
C GLU A 68 -20.28 6.46 5.53
N PRO A 69 -21.47 6.81 5.01
CA PRO A 69 -21.60 7.86 4.01
C PRO A 69 -21.00 9.20 4.49
N GLY A 70 -20.06 9.72 3.71
CA GLY A 70 -19.31 10.95 4.03
C GLY A 70 -17.94 10.70 4.63
N ASP A 71 -17.64 9.48 5.09
CA ASP A 71 -16.32 9.13 5.59
C ASP A 71 -15.28 9.06 4.46
N MET A 72 -14.06 9.44 4.80
CA MET A 72 -12.89 9.33 3.91
C MET A 72 -11.71 8.76 4.69
N ILE A 73 -11.02 7.81 4.07
CA ILE A 73 -9.75 7.29 4.55
C ILE A 73 -8.65 7.59 3.54
N ILE A 74 -7.54 8.14 4.03
CA ILE A 74 -6.32 8.37 3.26
C ILE A 74 -5.22 7.54 3.91
N PHE A 75 -4.46 6.81 3.11
CA PHE A 75 -3.34 6.01 3.57
C PHE A 75 -2.22 5.99 2.52
N SER A 76 -1.00 5.72 2.96
CA SER A 76 0.14 5.56 2.05
C SER A 76 0.06 4.20 1.35
N ASN A 77 -0.30 4.19 0.06
CA ASN A 77 -0.39 2.97 -0.75
C ASN A 77 0.97 2.26 -0.96
N LEU A 78 2.09 2.93 -0.66
CA LEU A 78 3.42 2.31 -0.67
C LEU A 78 3.71 1.50 0.61
N ARG A 79 2.86 1.59 1.63
CA ARG A 79 3.11 0.97 2.94
C ARG A 79 1.94 0.16 3.47
N VAL A 80 0.72 0.68 3.32
CA VAL A 80 -0.49 0.07 3.86
C VAL A 80 -1.20 -0.69 2.74
N LEU A 81 -1.26 -2.01 2.89
CA LEU A 81 -2.15 -2.84 2.08
C LEU A 81 -3.57 -2.71 2.62
N HIS A 82 -4.54 -2.78 1.72
CA HIS A 82 -5.95 -2.65 2.07
C HIS A 82 -6.76 -3.75 1.40
N ALA A 83 -7.82 -4.15 2.08
CA ALA A 83 -8.79 -5.11 1.60
C ALA A 83 -10.15 -4.74 2.16
N ARG A 84 -11.16 -5.53 1.79
CA ARG A 84 -12.48 -5.48 2.40
C ARG A 84 -12.95 -6.89 2.72
N GLU A 85 -13.81 -7.01 3.70
CA GLU A 85 -14.53 -8.24 3.94
C GLU A 85 -15.54 -8.53 2.82
N THR A 86 -16.00 -9.78 2.78
CA THR A 86 -17.05 -10.22 1.87
C THR A 86 -18.34 -9.45 2.17
N ILE A 87 -19.00 -8.95 1.11
CA ILE A 87 -20.28 -8.25 1.24
C ILE A 87 -21.36 -9.33 1.23
N THR A 88 -22.01 -9.53 2.38
CA THR A 88 -23.02 -10.59 2.60
C THR A 88 -24.45 -10.11 2.51
N LYS A 89 -24.69 -8.79 2.50
CA LYS A 89 -26.03 -8.18 2.39
C LYS A 89 -26.27 -7.65 0.98
N SER A 90 -27.49 -7.81 0.49
CA SER A 90 -27.99 -7.05 -0.65
C SER A 90 -28.19 -5.59 -0.25
N GLY A 91 -27.67 -4.67 -1.06
CA GLY A 91 -27.74 -3.23 -0.82
C GLY A 91 -26.83 -2.48 -1.78
N GLU A 92 -27.14 -1.21 -2.03
CA GLU A 92 -26.30 -0.35 -2.87
C GLU A 92 -25.08 0.11 -2.08
N ARG A 93 -23.90 0.01 -2.70
CA ARG A 93 -22.64 0.49 -2.14
C ARG A 93 -21.86 1.22 -3.21
N TYR A 94 -21.54 2.48 -2.94
CA TYR A 94 -20.71 3.31 -3.80
C TYR A 94 -19.53 3.87 -3.00
N VAL A 95 -18.33 3.74 -3.55
CA VAL A 95 -17.10 4.32 -2.99
C VAL A 95 -16.33 4.96 -4.13
N GLN A 96 -15.86 6.19 -3.91
CA GLN A 96 -14.98 6.89 -4.83
C GLN A 96 -13.55 6.79 -4.33
N GLY A 97 -12.64 6.47 -5.24
CA GLY A 97 -11.21 6.42 -4.97
C GLY A 97 -10.46 7.35 -5.91
N SER A 98 -9.42 7.98 -5.38
CA SER A 98 -8.42 8.72 -6.16
C SER A 98 -7.04 8.45 -5.58
N TYR A 99 -6.02 8.74 -6.37
CA TYR A 99 -4.62 8.65 -5.96
C TYR A 99 -3.99 10.04 -6.00
N ILE A 100 -3.11 10.30 -5.05
CA ILE A 100 -2.28 11.50 -4.99
C ILE A 100 -0.84 11.09 -4.73
N ASP A 101 0.11 11.87 -5.24
CA ASP A 101 1.53 11.63 -4.99
C ASP A 101 1.94 12.11 -3.60
N ASN A 102 2.83 11.35 -2.96
CA ASN A 102 3.38 11.68 -1.64
C ASN A 102 4.13 13.02 -1.63
N ASP A 103 4.68 13.45 -2.76
CA ASP A 103 5.41 14.71 -2.88
C ASP A 103 4.47 15.91 -2.64
N SER A 104 3.26 15.86 -3.17
CA SER A 104 2.23 16.90 -2.96
C SER A 104 1.82 16.99 -1.49
N VAL A 105 1.66 15.84 -0.83
CA VAL A 105 1.36 15.76 0.61
C VAL A 105 2.53 16.34 1.43
N THR A 106 3.76 15.94 1.10
CA THR A 106 4.98 16.38 1.80
C THR A 106 5.19 17.88 1.64
N SER A 107 5.04 18.41 0.43
CA SER A 107 5.17 19.83 0.12
C SER A 107 4.17 20.67 0.94
N THR A 108 2.90 20.26 0.93
CA THR A 108 1.83 20.94 1.69
C THR A 108 2.12 20.90 3.19
N TYR A 109 2.51 19.73 3.72
CA TYR A 109 2.85 19.58 5.14
C TYR A 109 4.01 20.50 5.55
N LEU A 110 5.09 20.55 4.78
CA LEU A 110 6.23 21.43 5.07
C LEU A 110 5.83 22.91 5.05
N GLY A 111 5.01 23.32 4.08
CA GLY A 111 4.46 24.67 4.01
C GLY A 111 3.66 25.04 5.26
N LEU A 112 2.77 24.13 5.71
CA LEU A 112 1.98 24.32 6.93
C LEU A 112 2.87 24.44 8.17
N VAL A 113 3.82 23.53 8.36
CA VAL A 113 4.73 23.56 9.53
C VAL A 113 5.59 24.82 9.56
N GLN A 114 6.08 25.29 8.42
CA GLN A 114 6.82 26.54 8.34
C GLN A 114 5.94 27.75 8.63
N GLY A 115 4.69 27.74 8.15
CA GLY A 115 3.69 28.76 8.46
C GLY A 115 3.40 28.85 9.95
N THR A 116 3.17 27.71 10.62
CA THR A 116 2.95 27.63 12.07
C THR A 116 4.13 28.21 12.84
N LYS A 117 5.37 27.83 12.50
CA LYS A 117 6.57 28.39 13.15
C LYS A 117 6.70 29.91 12.99
N LYS A 118 6.26 30.47 11.85
CA LYS A 118 6.25 31.93 11.65
C LYS A 118 5.19 32.63 12.51
N LEU A 119 4.02 32.01 12.71
CA LEU A 119 2.98 32.52 13.61
C LEU A 119 3.46 32.50 15.07
N ASP A 120 4.05 31.39 15.50
CA ASP A 120 4.59 31.25 16.87
C ASP A 120 5.73 32.24 17.17
N ALA A 121 6.51 32.64 16.15
CA ALA A 121 7.59 33.63 16.29
C ALA A 121 7.12 35.09 16.27
N LEU A 122 5.84 35.34 15.95
CA LEU A 122 5.21 36.67 15.94
C LEU A 122 4.35 36.93 17.18
N GLN A 123 4.22 35.94 18.07
CA GLN A 123 3.54 36.02 19.37
C GLN A 123 4.57 36.14 20.50
#